data_AF-A0A1Y2N7G7-F1
#
_entry.id   AF-A0A1Y2N7G7-F1
#
_cell.length_a   1.000
_cell.length_b   1.000
_cell.length_c   1.000
_cell.angle_alpha   90.00
_cell.angle_beta   90.00
_cell.angle_gamma   90.00
#
_symmetry.space_group_name_H-M   'P 1'
#
loop_
_entity.id
_entity.type
_entity.pdbx_description
1 polymer ?
#
loop_
_entity_poly.entity_id
_entity_poly.type
_entity_poly.pdbx_seq_one_letter_code
_entity_poly.pdbx_strand_id
1 'polypeptide(L)'
;MPVRGALRHRRGIMIPMPTSLPSRPVIGILHPGAMGAAIGSALKARAGAVIWADAGRSHATAKRAELADLVAVPDVAELAARSDVIVSICPPHAARAVAEQVAAGLRGRADRPIYLEANAVAPGTVHAVAEVLGDRAVVCDGAVIGPPAWKHGTTVLWLAGPGARAVADLFEGSPFGVRTLDELGSASGLKICYALQSKALPTLWLAMAEAADRFGVTEVLHDELARTGVEHTVALAAVRERAASKGWRWAGEMDEAADALAAVDVPDGFSRAAAELYRHAADRP
;
A
#
# COMPACT_ATOMS: atom_id res chain seq x y z
N MET A 1 -0.52 15.83 53.94
CA MET A 1 -1.85 15.19 53.73
C MET A 1 -2.03 14.93 52.24
N PRO A 2 -2.23 13.68 51.79
CA PRO A 2 -2.42 13.36 50.38
C PRO A 2 -3.90 13.47 50.01
N VAL A 3 -4.21 14.10 48.87
CA VAL A 3 -5.55 14.10 48.30
C VAL A 3 -5.63 12.92 47.32
N ARG A 4 -6.45 11.93 47.68
CA ARG A 4 -6.85 10.80 46.83
C ARG A 4 -7.71 11.32 45.67
N GLY A 5 -7.21 11.20 44.45
CA GLY A 5 -7.97 11.41 43.22
C GLY A 5 -8.46 10.07 42.66
N ALA A 6 -9.78 9.93 42.56
CA ALA A 6 -10.47 8.69 42.24
C ALA A 6 -10.15 8.15 40.83
N LEU A 7 -9.80 6.86 40.78
CA LEU A 7 -9.81 6.02 39.58
C LEU A 7 -11.24 5.99 39.02
N ARG A 8 -11.51 6.77 37.98
CA ARG A 8 -12.68 6.56 37.12
C ARG A 8 -12.39 5.33 36.25
N HIS A 9 -13.19 4.28 36.46
CA HIS A 9 -13.27 3.13 35.58
C HIS A 9 -13.43 3.60 34.13
N ARG A 10 -12.35 3.49 33.33
CA ARG A 10 -12.47 3.44 31.88
C ARG A 10 -13.24 2.17 31.58
N ARG A 11 -14.46 2.32 31.03
CA ARG A 11 -15.19 1.20 30.42
C ARG A 11 -14.23 0.55 29.44
N GLY A 12 -13.85 -0.70 29.71
CA GLY A 12 -13.03 -1.48 28.80
C GLY A 12 -13.76 -1.54 27.46
N ILE A 13 -13.16 -0.95 26.43
CA ILE A 13 -13.48 -1.33 25.06
C ILE A 13 -13.08 -2.80 24.99
N MET A 14 -14.07 -3.68 24.90
CA MET A 14 -13.82 -5.08 24.58
C MET A 14 -13.11 -5.12 23.24
N ILE A 15 -11.80 -5.36 23.28
CA ILE A 15 -11.02 -5.67 22.08
C ILE A 15 -11.58 -7.02 21.60
N PRO A 16 -12.19 -7.10 20.40
CA PRO A 16 -12.73 -8.37 19.92
C PRO A 16 -11.57 -9.37 19.79
N MET A 17 -11.76 -10.57 20.34
CA MET A 17 -10.90 -11.73 20.13
C MET A 17 -10.66 -11.96 18.63
N PRO A 18 -9.49 -12.49 18.21
CA PRO A 18 -9.20 -12.69 16.79
C PRO A 18 -10.27 -13.58 16.16
N THR A 19 -10.83 -13.12 15.03
CA THR A 19 -11.70 -13.93 14.18
C THR A 19 -10.87 -15.11 13.68
N SER A 20 -11.02 -16.28 14.29
CA SER A 20 -10.33 -17.49 13.82
C SER A 20 -10.85 -17.79 12.41
N LEU A 21 -9.97 -17.66 11.41
CA LEU A 21 -10.31 -18.03 10.04
C LEU A 21 -10.64 -19.53 9.97
N PRO A 22 -11.56 -19.93 9.08
CA PRO A 22 -11.75 -21.35 8.79
C PRO A 22 -10.44 -21.96 8.26
N SER A 23 -10.30 -23.28 8.32
CA SER A 23 -9.07 -23.99 7.92
C SER A 23 -8.66 -23.73 6.46
N ARG A 24 -9.64 -23.45 5.60
CA ARG A 24 -9.46 -23.10 4.19
C ARG A 24 -10.36 -21.91 3.84
N PRO A 25 -9.95 -20.67 4.15
CA PRO A 25 -10.78 -19.49 3.93
C PRO A 25 -10.97 -19.17 2.45
N VAL A 26 -12.10 -18.57 2.11
CA VAL A 26 -12.31 -17.91 0.82
C VAL A 26 -11.65 -16.53 0.88
N ILE A 27 -10.79 -16.24 -0.08
CA ILE A 27 -10.04 -14.98 -0.11
C ILE A 27 -10.42 -14.19 -1.35
N GLY A 28 -10.95 -12.99 -1.17
CA GLY A 28 -11.30 -12.08 -2.24
C GLY A 28 -10.16 -11.11 -2.55
N ILE A 29 -9.71 -11.06 -3.81
CA ILE A 29 -8.74 -10.08 -4.30
C ILE A 29 -9.47 -8.99 -5.09
N LEU A 30 -9.47 -7.78 -4.55
CA LEU A 30 -10.00 -6.61 -5.23
C LEU A 30 -8.92 -6.05 -6.16
N HIS A 31 -9.27 -5.87 -7.44
CA HIS A 31 -8.40 -5.32 -8.48
C HIS A 31 -7.09 -6.12 -8.69
N PRO A 32 -7.13 -7.35 -9.25
CA PRO A 32 -5.92 -8.15 -9.52
C PRO A 32 -5.07 -7.57 -10.67
N GLY A 33 -4.40 -6.44 -10.39
CA GLY A 33 -3.26 -5.95 -11.14
C GLY A 33 -2.08 -6.91 -11.06
N ALA A 34 -0.89 -6.47 -11.45
CA ALA A 34 0.30 -7.33 -11.35
C ALA A 34 0.57 -7.79 -9.91
N MET A 35 0.47 -6.89 -8.93
CA MET A 35 0.66 -7.24 -7.52
C MET A 35 -0.50 -8.06 -6.96
N GLY A 36 -1.74 -7.69 -7.25
CA GLY A 36 -2.92 -8.44 -6.77
C GLY A 36 -2.95 -9.89 -7.28
N ALA A 37 -2.53 -10.13 -8.52
CA ALA A 37 -2.40 -11.49 -9.06
C ALA A 37 -1.31 -12.30 -8.33
N ALA A 38 -0.14 -11.70 -8.05
CA ALA A 38 0.92 -12.35 -7.28
C ALA A 38 0.47 -12.68 -5.84
N ILE A 39 -0.22 -11.74 -5.17
CA ILE A 39 -0.79 -11.98 -3.83
C ILE A 39 -1.84 -13.08 -3.87
N GLY A 40 -2.78 -13.02 -4.82
CA GLY A 40 -3.81 -14.04 -4.96
C GLY A 40 -3.22 -15.42 -5.19
N SER A 41 -2.22 -15.53 -6.07
CA SER A 41 -1.51 -16.79 -6.30
C SER A 41 -0.78 -17.30 -5.05
N ALA A 42 -0.15 -16.39 -4.29
CA ALA A 42 0.58 -16.72 -3.06
C ALA A 42 -0.33 -17.32 -1.97
N LEU A 43 -1.61 -16.94 -1.96
CA LEU A 43 -2.59 -17.37 -0.96
C LEU A 43 -3.29 -18.70 -1.30
N LYS A 44 -3.22 -19.18 -2.55
CA LYS A 44 -3.92 -20.40 -3.00
C LYS A 44 -3.64 -21.65 -2.18
N ALA A 45 -2.40 -21.82 -1.69
CA ALA A 45 -2.02 -23.01 -0.93
C ALA A 45 -2.82 -23.15 0.38
N ARG A 46 -3.18 -22.03 1.00
CA ARG A 46 -3.92 -21.96 2.28
C ARG A 46 -5.41 -21.67 2.09
N ALA A 47 -5.82 -21.09 0.95
CA ALA A 47 -7.21 -20.72 0.66
C ALA A 47 -8.07 -21.90 0.16
N GLY A 48 -9.34 -21.93 0.55
CA GLY A 48 -10.34 -22.82 -0.06
C GLY A 48 -10.64 -22.42 -1.50
N ALA A 49 -10.73 -21.11 -1.75
CA ALA A 49 -10.79 -20.50 -3.07
C ALA A 49 -10.20 -19.09 -3.00
N VAL A 50 -9.59 -18.63 -4.08
CA VAL A 50 -9.22 -17.22 -4.24
C VAL A 50 -10.09 -16.64 -5.34
N ILE A 51 -10.96 -15.68 -4.98
CA ILE A 51 -11.95 -15.08 -5.87
C ILE A 51 -11.59 -13.64 -6.23
N TRP A 52 -12.09 -13.12 -7.34
CA TRP A 52 -11.91 -11.72 -7.74
C TRP A 52 -13.16 -11.17 -8.44
N ALA A 53 -13.42 -9.87 -8.28
CA ALA A 53 -14.58 -9.21 -8.89
C ALA A 53 -14.27 -8.76 -10.32
N ASP A 54 -15.03 -9.28 -11.30
CA ASP A 54 -14.78 -9.07 -12.73
C ASP A 54 -15.43 -7.79 -13.29
N ALA A 55 -16.57 -7.35 -12.74
CA ALA A 55 -17.32 -6.21 -13.28
C ALA A 55 -16.45 -4.96 -13.55
N GLY A 56 -16.55 -4.47 -14.80
CA GLY A 56 -15.89 -3.26 -15.27
C GLY A 56 -14.36 -3.33 -15.28
N ARG A 57 -13.76 -4.54 -15.25
CA ARG A 57 -12.31 -4.70 -15.33
C ARG A 57 -11.84 -4.89 -16.77
N SER A 58 -10.60 -4.48 -17.02
CA SER A 58 -10.00 -4.58 -18.35
C SER A 58 -9.59 -6.02 -18.70
N HIS A 59 -9.51 -6.33 -20.00
CA HIS A 59 -9.02 -7.63 -20.48
C HIS A 59 -7.63 -7.99 -19.89
N ALA A 60 -6.73 -7.00 -19.76
CA ALA A 60 -5.42 -7.21 -19.14
C ALA A 60 -5.50 -7.62 -17.65
N THR A 61 -6.52 -7.16 -16.93
CA THR A 61 -6.78 -7.56 -15.54
C THR A 61 -7.34 -8.97 -15.48
N ALA A 62 -8.34 -9.28 -16.31
CA ALA A 62 -8.89 -10.62 -16.42
C ALA A 62 -7.82 -11.66 -16.76
N LYS A 63 -6.93 -11.36 -17.72
CA LYS A 63 -5.85 -12.27 -18.10
C LYS A 63 -4.86 -12.54 -16.97
N ARG A 64 -4.54 -11.52 -16.15
CA ARG A 64 -3.68 -11.73 -14.96
C ARG A 64 -4.36 -12.57 -13.91
N ALA A 65 -5.66 -12.37 -13.69
CA ALA A 65 -6.43 -13.17 -12.75
C ALA A 65 -6.50 -14.64 -13.20
N GLU A 66 -6.73 -14.89 -14.49
CA GLU A 66 -6.71 -16.22 -15.11
C GLU A 66 -5.34 -16.89 -14.93
N LEU A 67 -4.24 -16.21 -15.26
CA LEU A 67 -2.88 -16.75 -15.10
C LEU A 67 -2.51 -17.04 -13.63
N ALA A 68 -3.20 -16.40 -12.68
CA ALA A 68 -3.04 -16.64 -11.25
C ALA A 68 -4.03 -17.69 -10.70
N ASP A 69 -4.87 -18.30 -11.55
CA ASP A 69 -5.97 -19.21 -11.20
C ASP A 69 -6.96 -18.61 -10.20
N LEU A 70 -7.30 -17.33 -10.36
CA LEU A 70 -8.33 -16.67 -9.55
C LEU A 70 -9.72 -16.94 -10.13
N VAL A 71 -10.68 -17.25 -9.26
CA VAL A 71 -12.06 -17.55 -9.66
C VAL A 71 -12.86 -16.25 -9.76
N ALA A 72 -13.39 -15.95 -10.94
CA ALA A 72 -14.20 -14.75 -11.15
C ALA A 72 -15.54 -14.84 -10.40
N VAL A 73 -15.93 -13.73 -9.79
CA VAL A 73 -17.30 -13.47 -9.31
C VAL A 73 -17.82 -12.19 -9.97
N PRO A 74 -19.15 -12.01 -10.10
CA PRO A 74 -19.72 -10.93 -10.89
C PRO A 74 -19.27 -9.54 -10.45
N ASP A 75 -19.27 -9.25 -9.15
CA ASP A 75 -18.99 -7.91 -8.64
C ASP A 75 -18.37 -7.91 -7.23
N VAL A 76 -18.12 -6.71 -6.71
CA VAL A 76 -17.54 -6.47 -5.38
C VAL A 76 -18.48 -6.91 -4.26
N ALA A 77 -19.80 -6.83 -4.46
CA ALA A 77 -20.77 -7.22 -3.45
C ALA A 77 -20.76 -8.74 -3.25
N GLU A 78 -20.77 -9.51 -4.35
CA GLU A 78 -20.64 -10.97 -4.31
C GLU A 78 -19.28 -11.40 -3.72
N LEU A 79 -18.20 -10.71 -4.08
CA LEU A 79 -16.88 -10.95 -3.48
C LEU A 79 -16.92 -10.74 -1.97
N ALA A 80 -17.48 -9.62 -1.51
CA ALA A 80 -17.59 -9.29 -0.10
C ALA A 80 -18.47 -10.28 0.68
N ALA A 81 -19.58 -10.72 0.09
CA ALA A 81 -20.49 -11.69 0.70
C ALA A 81 -19.84 -13.07 0.93
N ARG A 82 -18.91 -13.47 0.04
CA ARG A 82 -18.31 -14.81 0.05
C ARG A 82 -16.97 -14.93 0.75
N SER A 83 -16.26 -13.82 0.97
CA SER A 83 -14.86 -13.84 1.42
C SER A 83 -14.74 -13.86 2.94
N ASP A 84 -13.88 -14.71 3.49
CA ASP A 84 -13.44 -14.62 4.89
C ASP A 84 -12.32 -13.57 5.06
N VAL A 85 -11.52 -13.37 4.00
CA VAL A 85 -10.49 -12.32 3.91
C VAL A 85 -10.63 -11.58 2.59
N ILE A 86 -10.64 -10.25 2.64
CA ILE A 86 -10.72 -9.37 1.48
C ILE A 86 -9.40 -8.60 1.40
N VAL A 87 -8.69 -8.71 0.28
CA VAL A 87 -7.45 -7.96 0.01
C VAL A 87 -7.75 -6.84 -0.96
N SER A 88 -7.60 -5.60 -0.49
CA SER A 88 -7.70 -4.38 -1.30
C SER A 88 -6.34 -3.99 -1.84
N ILE A 89 -6.18 -4.01 -3.18
CA ILE A 89 -4.94 -3.59 -3.85
C ILE A 89 -5.19 -2.94 -5.22
N CYS A 90 -5.69 -1.72 -5.14
CA CYS A 90 -6.03 -0.78 -6.19
C CYS A 90 -5.17 0.50 -6.14
N PRO A 91 -5.36 1.45 -7.09
CA PRO A 91 -4.76 2.78 -6.98
C PRO A 91 -5.21 3.52 -5.69
N PRO A 92 -4.33 4.29 -5.01
CA PRO A 92 -4.63 4.91 -3.70
C PRO A 92 -5.92 5.73 -3.66
N HIS A 93 -6.17 6.55 -4.71
CA HIS A 93 -7.38 7.38 -4.81
C HIS A 93 -8.70 6.60 -4.82
N ALA A 94 -8.67 5.30 -5.13
CA ALA A 94 -9.85 4.45 -5.19
C ALA A 94 -10.14 3.70 -3.88
N ALA A 95 -9.20 3.67 -2.93
CA ALA A 95 -9.26 2.83 -1.73
C ALA A 95 -10.56 3.02 -0.93
N ARG A 96 -10.92 4.28 -0.66
CA ARG A 96 -12.14 4.61 0.10
C ARG A 96 -13.42 4.18 -0.61
N ALA A 97 -13.54 4.48 -1.91
CA ALA A 97 -14.72 4.11 -2.69
C ALA A 97 -14.89 2.58 -2.76
N VAL A 98 -13.78 1.84 -2.86
CA VAL A 98 -13.77 0.38 -2.82
C VAL A 98 -14.20 -0.14 -1.43
N ALA A 99 -13.73 0.46 -0.35
CA ALA A 99 -14.16 0.12 1.00
C ALA A 99 -15.68 0.36 1.21
N GLU A 100 -16.23 1.43 0.65
CA GLU A 100 -17.67 1.73 0.67
C GLU A 100 -18.49 0.66 -0.08
N GLN A 101 -18.01 0.20 -1.23
CA GLN A 101 -18.64 -0.91 -1.98
C GLN A 101 -18.61 -2.21 -1.19
N VAL A 102 -17.48 -2.53 -0.54
CA VAL A 102 -17.38 -3.70 0.33
C VAL A 102 -18.30 -3.58 1.53
N ALA A 103 -18.34 -2.43 2.19
CA ALA A 103 -19.27 -2.19 3.30
C ALA A 103 -20.74 -2.39 2.89
N ALA A 104 -21.10 -2.02 1.67
CA ALA A 104 -22.43 -2.27 1.11
C ALA A 104 -22.68 -3.77 0.87
N GLY A 105 -21.70 -4.51 0.34
CA GLY A 105 -21.78 -5.96 0.12
C GLY A 105 -21.83 -6.78 1.42
N LEU A 106 -21.30 -6.25 2.52
CA LEU A 106 -21.36 -6.88 3.84
C LEU A 106 -22.68 -6.62 4.60
N ARG A 107 -23.63 -5.88 4.01
CA ARG A 107 -24.93 -5.61 4.66
C ARG A 107 -25.69 -6.91 4.91
N GLY A 108 -26.07 -7.16 6.16
CA GLY A 108 -26.83 -8.34 6.56
C GLY A 108 -25.96 -9.58 6.80
N ARG A 109 -24.63 -9.49 6.62
CA ARG A 109 -23.70 -10.55 6.99
C ARG A 109 -23.46 -10.53 8.50
N ALA A 110 -23.55 -11.70 9.14
CA ALA A 110 -23.38 -11.82 10.59
C ALA A 110 -21.90 -11.92 11.00
N ASP A 111 -21.08 -12.55 10.15
CA ASP A 111 -19.65 -12.72 10.36
C ASP A 111 -18.84 -11.56 9.78
N ARG A 112 -17.70 -11.29 10.41
CA ARG A 112 -16.83 -10.15 10.10
C ARG A 112 -15.58 -10.66 9.35
N PRO A 113 -15.47 -10.44 8.03
CA PRO A 113 -14.24 -10.78 7.34
C PRO A 113 -13.08 -9.91 7.80
N ILE A 114 -11.86 -10.37 7.54
CA ILE A 114 -10.68 -9.52 7.65
C ILE A 114 -10.54 -8.73 6.34
N TYR A 115 -10.45 -7.41 6.43
CA TYR A 115 -10.16 -6.54 5.30
C TYR A 115 -8.69 -6.09 5.38
N LEU A 116 -7.86 -6.64 4.50
CA LEU A 116 -6.48 -6.19 4.31
C LEU A 116 -6.48 -4.98 3.37
N GLU A 117 -6.21 -3.82 3.93
CA GLU A 117 -5.94 -2.59 3.20
C GLU A 117 -4.46 -2.57 2.77
N ALA A 118 -4.17 -3.04 1.54
CA ALA A 118 -2.81 -3.15 1.00
C ALA A 118 -2.50 -2.10 -0.08
N ASN A 119 -3.33 -1.06 -0.19
CA ASN A 119 -3.08 0.07 -1.08
C ASN A 119 -1.91 0.92 -0.57
N ALA A 120 -1.24 1.65 -1.48
CA ALA A 120 -0.20 2.60 -1.10
C ALA A 120 -0.83 3.92 -0.60
N VAL A 121 -1.46 3.88 0.57
CA VAL A 121 -2.22 5.00 1.15
C VAL A 121 -1.60 5.49 2.45
N ALA A 122 -1.94 6.71 2.85
CA ALA A 122 -1.55 7.26 4.15
C ALA A 122 -2.23 6.53 5.33
N PRO A 123 -1.64 6.54 6.54
CA PRO A 123 -2.27 6.01 7.75
C PRO A 123 -3.67 6.57 8.00
N GLY A 124 -3.90 7.86 7.73
CA GLY A 124 -5.23 8.48 7.86
C GLY A 124 -6.28 7.84 6.95
N THR A 125 -5.92 7.44 5.73
CA THR A 125 -6.80 6.73 4.80
C THR A 125 -7.16 5.34 5.31
N VAL A 126 -6.21 4.61 5.91
CA VAL A 126 -6.49 3.30 6.53
C VAL A 126 -7.50 3.45 7.68
N HIS A 127 -7.36 4.48 8.50
CA HIS A 127 -8.33 4.77 9.56
C HIS A 127 -9.71 5.13 8.99
N ALA A 128 -9.77 5.96 7.93
CA ALA A 128 -11.03 6.26 7.25
C ALA A 128 -11.69 5.01 6.65
N VAL A 129 -10.91 4.08 6.10
CA VAL A 129 -11.41 2.77 5.63
C VAL A 129 -11.96 1.95 6.79
N ALA A 130 -11.27 1.93 7.93
CA ALA A 130 -11.75 1.27 9.14
C ALA A 130 -13.05 1.89 9.68
N GLU A 131 -13.21 3.21 9.63
CA GLU A 131 -14.46 3.89 9.97
C GLU A 131 -15.61 3.53 9.02
N VAL A 132 -15.35 3.49 7.70
CA VAL A 132 -16.34 3.09 6.68
C VAL A 132 -16.82 1.66 6.91
N LEU A 133 -15.89 0.74 7.19
CA LEU A 133 -16.23 -0.66 7.44
C LEU A 133 -16.88 -0.85 8.82
N GLY A 134 -16.50 -0.06 9.81
CA GLY A 134 -17.06 -0.10 11.15
C GLY A 134 -16.94 -1.48 11.78
N ASP A 135 -18.03 -1.97 12.36
CA ASP A 135 -18.12 -3.31 12.95
C ASP A 135 -18.30 -4.43 11.92
N ARG A 136 -18.48 -4.11 10.62
CA ARG A 136 -18.72 -5.13 9.58
C ARG A 136 -17.47 -5.92 9.21
N ALA A 137 -16.28 -5.42 9.50
CA ALA A 137 -15.01 -6.10 9.20
C ALA A 137 -13.96 -5.87 10.29
N VAL A 138 -12.89 -6.66 10.27
CA VAL A 138 -11.65 -6.39 11.01
C VAL A 138 -10.62 -5.85 10.02
N VAL A 139 -10.19 -4.60 10.18
CA VAL A 139 -9.20 -4.00 9.26
C VAL A 139 -7.78 -4.38 9.66
N CYS A 140 -7.01 -4.81 8.67
CA CYS A 140 -5.57 -5.02 8.74
C CYS A 140 -4.90 -4.00 7.80
N ASP A 141 -3.98 -3.21 8.34
CA ASP A 141 -3.13 -2.32 7.56
C ASP A 141 -2.03 -3.13 6.86
N GLY A 142 -1.79 -2.87 5.57
CA GLY A 142 -0.87 -3.62 4.73
C GLY A 142 0.05 -2.73 3.90
N ALA A 143 1.36 -3.01 3.94
CA ALA A 143 2.33 -2.33 3.10
C ALA A 143 3.21 -3.31 2.34
N VAL A 144 3.09 -3.28 1.01
CA VAL A 144 3.94 -4.07 0.12
C VAL A 144 5.20 -3.29 -0.25
N ILE A 145 6.37 -3.81 0.09
CA ILE A 145 7.68 -3.25 -0.28
C ILE A 145 8.41 -4.24 -1.19
N GLY A 146 8.46 -3.94 -2.48
CA GLY A 146 9.09 -4.76 -3.53
C GLY A 146 8.20 -4.89 -4.79
N PRO A 147 8.72 -5.53 -5.85
CA PRO A 147 7.93 -5.87 -7.05
C PRO A 147 6.93 -7.02 -6.77
N PRO A 148 6.06 -7.40 -7.72
CA PRO A 148 5.30 -8.65 -7.58
C PRO A 148 6.23 -9.84 -7.34
N ALA A 149 5.99 -10.59 -6.26
CA ALA A 149 6.84 -11.70 -5.86
C ALA A 149 6.31 -13.05 -6.36
N TRP A 150 7.11 -13.69 -7.21
CA TRP A 150 6.93 -15.08 -7.66
C TRP A 150 8.00 -16.02 -7.10
N LYS A 151 9.03 -15.44 -6.47
CA LYS A 151 10.13 -16.13 -5.77
C LYS A 151 10.44 -15.37 -4.48
N HIS A 152 10.84 -16.11 -3.45
CA HIS A 152 11.25 -15.54 -2.17
C HIS A 152 12.41 -14.54 -2.30
N GLY A 153 12.45 -13.57 -1.39
CA GLY A 153 13.58 -12.65 -1.20
C GLY A 153 13.46 -11.30 -1.91
N THR A 154 12.37 -11.06 -2.66
CA THR A 154 12.21 -9.82 -3.44
C THR A 154 11.24 -8.82 -2.82
N THR A 155 10.27 -9.29 -2.04
CA THR A 155 9.16 -8.46 -1.56
C THR A 155 8.77 -8.83 -0.14
N VAL A 156 8.55 -7.81 0.68
CA VAL A 156 8.05 -7.95 2.05
C VAL A 156 6.66 -7.31 2.14
N LEU A 157 5.70 -8.07 2.66
CA LEU A 157 4.39 -7.59 3.09
C LEU A 157 4.45 -7.30 4.60
N TRP A 158 4.36 -6.04 4.95
CA TRP A 158 4.19 -5.60 6.33
C TRP A 158 2.70 -5.53 6.65
N LEU A 159 2.31 -6.07 7.80
CA LEU A 159 0.93 -6.13 8.26
C LEU A 159 0.82 -5.50 9.65
N ALA A 160 -0.22 -4.74 9.92
CA ALA A 160 -0.45 -4.15 11.23
C ALA A 160 -1.92 -4.16 11.65
N GLY A 161 -2.16 -4.12 12.96
CA GLY A 161 -3.51 -4.11 13.54
C GLY A 161 -4.07 -5.51 13.84
N PRO A 162 -5.33 -5.56 14.34
CA PRO A 162 -5.91 -6.77 14.94
C PRO A 162 -6.02 -8.01 14.03
N GLY A 163 -5.97 -7.84 12.70
CA GLY A 163 -5.99 -8.94 11.72
C GLY A 163 -4.61 -9.39 11.25
N ALA A 164 -3.52 -8.71 11.64
CA ALA A 164 -2.20 -8.88 11.04
C ALA A 164 -1.66 -10.29 11.18
N ARG A 165 -1.80 -10.92 12.36
CA ARG A 165 -1.29 -12.28 12.57
C ARG A 165 -2.05 -13.32 11.75
N ALA A 166 -3.38 -13.26 11.76
CA ALA A 166 -4.23 -14.18 11.00
C ALA A 166 -3.94 -14.08 9.49
N VAL A 167 -3.75 -12.87 8.97
CA VAL A 167 -3.35 -12.67 7.56
C VAL A 167 -1.94 -13.19 7.32
N ALA A 168 -0.98 -12.94 8.22
CA ALA A 168 0.39 -13.41 8.06
C ALA A 168 0.50 -14.92 7.94
N ASP A 169 -0.27 -15.67 8.72
CA ASP A 169 -0.27 -17.13 8.70
C ASP A 169 -0.75 -17.69 7.33
N LEU A 170 -1.58 -16.94 6.57
CA LEU A 170 -2.01 -17.34 5.22
C LEU A 170 -0.89 -17.31 4.18
N PHE A 171 0.16 -16.53 4.42
CA PHE A 171 1.31 -16.38 3.54
C PHE A 171 2.47 -17.32 3.92
N GLU A 172 2.31 -18.19 4.92
CA GLU A 172 3.34 -19.15 5.33
C GLU A 172 3.72 -20.10 4.18
N GLY A 173 5.00 -20.09 3.80
CA GLY A 173 5.54 -20.85 2.67
C GLY A 173 5.29 -20.22 1.30
N SER A 174 4.70 -19.02 1.25
CA SER A 174 4.49 -18.27 0.02
C SER A 174 5.70 -17.40 -0.36
N PRO A 175 5.87 -16.97 -1.63
CA PRO A 175 7.01 -16.15 -2.06
C PRO A 175 7.21 -14.80 -1.35
N PHE A 176 6.26 -14.34 -0.54
CA PHE A 176 6.36 -13.08 0.18
C PHE A 176 7.09 -13.29 1.51
N GLY A 177 8.05 -12.41 1.81
CA GLY A 177 8.44 -12.21 3.21
C GLY A 177 7.30 -11.51 3.94
N VAL A 178 6.96 -11.93 5.15
CA VAL A 178 5.86 -11.32 5.91
C VAL A 178 6.35 -10.91 7.28
N ARG A 179 5.97 -9.69 7.68
CA ARG A 179 6.33 -9.11 8.98
C ARG A 179 5.14 -8.40 9.57
N THR A 180 5.05 -8.38 10.90
CA THR A 180 3.93 -7.76 11.62
C THR A 180 4.41 -6.59 12.46
N LEU A 181 3.52 -5.62 12.60
CA LEU A 181 3.56 -4.51 13.54
C LEU A 181 2.24 -4.50 14.31
N ASP A 182 2.17 -3.72 15.39
CA ASP A 182 1.02 -3.79 16.29
C ASP A 182 -0.10 -2.82 15.89
N GLU A 183 0.23 -1.54 15.75
CA GLU A 183 -0.76 -0.46 15.61
C GLU A 183 -1.29 -0.30 14.18
N LEU A 184 -2.59 -0.10 14.04
CA LEU A 184 -3.22 0.21 12.75
C LEU A 184 -2.62 1.50 12.18
N GLY A 185 -2.22 1.47 10.91
CA GLY A 185 -1.55 2.60 10.23
C GLY A 185 -0.03 2.56 10.31
N SER A 186 0.58 1.69 11.13
CA SER A 186 2.05 1.62 11.23
C SER A 186 2.72 0.98 10.00
N ALA A 187 2.06 0.05 9.31
CA ALA A 187 2.59 -0.51 8.05
C ALA A 187 2.52 0.53 6.93
N SER A 188 1.41 1.26 6.83
CA SER A 188 1.28 2.41 5.92
C SER A 188 2.29 3.52 6.24
N GLY A 189 2.49 3.85 7.52
CA GLY A 189 3.51 4.82 7.95
C GLY A 189 4.93 4.41 7.55
N LEU A 190 5.28 3.14 7.76
CA LEU A 190 6.54 2.57 7.28
C LEU A 190 6.68 2.71 5.75
N LYS A 191 5.61 2.47 5.01
CA LYS A 191 5.60 2.60 3.55
C LYS A 191 5.88 4.03 3.10
N ILE A 192 5.29 5.02 3.76
CA ILE A 192 5.55 6.45 3.50
C ILE A 192 7.03 6.77 3.71
N CYS A 193 7.60 6.39 4.86
CA CYS A 193 9.02 6.61 5.16
C CYS A 193 9.93 5.94 4.11
N TYR A 194 9.62 4.71 3.70
CA TYR A 194 10.36 4.01 2.65
C TYR A 194 10.22 4.70 1.28
N ALA A 195 9.03 5.25 0.98
CA ALA A 195 8.79 5.98 -0.26
C ALA A 195 9.60 7.27 -0.34
N LEU A 196 9.83 7.97 0.78
CA LEU A 196 10.72 9.12 0.83
C LEU A 196 12.15 8.77 0.39
N GLN A 197 12.70 7.69 0.94
CA GLN A 197 14.05 7.24 0.57
C GLN A 197 14.12 6.78 -0.89
N SER A 198 13.14 5.99 -1.34
CA SER A 198 13.20 5.33 -2.64
C SER A 198 12.73 6.19 -3.81
N LYS A 199 11.96 7.24 -3.55
CA LYS A 199 11.30 8.09 -4.57
C LYS A 199 11.52 9.58 -4.36
N ALA A 200 11.35 10.12 -3.17
CA ALA A 200 11.58 11.55 -2.97
C ALA A 200 13.06 11.90 -3.08
N LEU A 201 13.94 11.21 -2.34
CA LEU A 201 15.37 11.49 -2.29
C LEU A 201 16.04 11.50 -3.68
N PRO A 202 15.80 10.54 -4.59
CA PRO A 202 16.40 10.57 -5.92
C PRO A 202 16.00 11.78 -6.78
N THR A 203 14.84 12.41 -6.52
CA THR A 203 14.42 13.61 -7.29
C THR A 203 15.30 14.83 -7.01
N LEU A 204 16.08 14.84 -5.91
CA LEU A 204 17.06 15.88 -5.66
C LEU A 204 18.11 15.96 -6.79
N TRP A 205 18.45 14.83 -7.43
CA TRP A 205 19.33 14.83 -8.60
C TRP A 205 18.68 15.55 -9.79
N LEU A 206 17.36 15.39 -9.99
CA LEU A 206 16.62 16.10 -11.04
C LEU A 206 16.58 17.60 -10.75
N ALA A 207 16.27 17.98 -9.51
CA ALA A 207 16.22 19.38 -9.08
C ALA A 207 17.59 20.06 -9.24
N MET A 208 18.66 19.37 -8.83
CA MET A 208 20.01 19.87 -8.93
C MET A 208 20.45 20.05 -10.40
N ALA A 209 20.12 19.10 -11.27
CA ALA A 209 20.41 19.21 -12.71
C ALA A 209 19.67 20.38 -13.36
N GLU A 210 18.37 20.55 -13.08
CA GLU A 210 17.58 21.67 -13.60
C GLU A 210 18.08 23.02 -13.06
N ALA A 211 18.48 23.09 -11.78
CA ALA A 211 19.05 24.31 -11.20
C ALA A 211 20.42 24.65 -11.80
N ALA A 212 21.30 23.66 -11.97
CA ALA A 212 22.64 23.85 -12.54
C ALA A 212 22.57 24.37 -13.99
N ASP A 213 21.63 23.85 -14.78
CA ASP A 213 21.35 24.33 -16.13
C ASP A 213 20.93 25.81 -16.13
N ARG A 214 19.96 26.17 -15.28
CA ARG A 214 19.46 27.55 -15.16
C ARG A 214 20.50 28.55 -14.65
N PHE A 215 21.41 28.10 -13.79
CA PHE A 215 22.53 28.92 -13.33
C PHE A 215 23.72 28.93 -14.29
N GLY A 216 23.72 28.09 -15.34
CA GLY A 216 24.82 27.99 -16.31
C GLY A 216 26.07 27.31 -15.76
N VAL A 217 25.93 26.42 -14.78
CA VAL A 217 27.04 25.78 -14.04
C VAL A 217 27.07 24.25 -14.16
N THR A 218 26.34 23.66 -15.11
CA THR A 218 26.22 22.20 -15.27
C THR A 218 27.57 21.47 -15.27
N GLU A 219 28.50 21.85 -16.15
CA GLU A 219 29.80 21.19 -16.24
C GLU A 219 30.66 21.43 -14.99
N VAL A 220 30.65 22.66 -14.46
CA VAL A 220 31.39 23.02 -13.24
C VAL A 220 30.90 22.21 -12.03
N LEU A 221 29.59 22.01 -11.91
CA LEU A 221 28.99 21.19 -10.87
C LEU A 221 29.39 19.71 -11.03
N HIS A 222 29.37 19.19 -12.27
CA HIS A 222 29.80 17.82 -12.54
C HIS A 222 31.24 17.57 -12.12
N ASP A 223 32.15 18.47 -12.50
CA ASP A 223 33.57 18.37 -12.14
C ASP A 223 33.77 18.42 -10.62
N GLU A 224 33.08 19.33 -9.93
CA GLU A 224 33.22 19.49 -8.48
C GLU A 224 32.64 18.30 -7.70
N LEU A 225 31.52 17.74 -8.15
CA LEU A 225 30.95 16.51 -7.57
C LEU A 225 31.86 15.31 -7.81
N ALA A 226 32.40 15.15 -9.01
CA ALA A 226 33.36 14.08 -9.31
C ALA A 226 34.63 14.20 -8.46
N ARG A 227 35.15 15.41 -8.25
CA ARG A 227 36.30 15.68 -7.37
C ARG A 227 36.08 15.20 -5.93
N THR A 228 34.84 15.17 -5.46
CA THR A 228 34.45 14.70 -4.11
C THR A 228 33.92 13.27 -4.09
N GLY A 229 33.99 12.55 -5.22
CA GLY A 229 33.58 11.14 -5.34
C GLY A 229 32.07 10.93 -5.50
N VAL A 230 31.32 11.97 -5.90
CA VAL A 230 29.88 11.88 -6.16
C VAL A 230 29.64 11.65 -7.65
N GLU A 231 29.18 10.45 -7.99
CA GLU A 231 28.85 10.03 -9.36
C GLU A 231 27.49 10.60 -9.83
N HIS A 232 27.42 11.92 -10.01
CA HIS A 232 26.17 12.63 -10.34
C HIS A 232 25.50 12.13 -11.61
N THR A 233 26.26 11.94 -12.69
CA THR A 233 25.74 11.55 -14.01
C THR A 233 25.06 10.18 -13.96
N VAL A 234 25.65 9.23 -13.23
CA VAL A 234 25.08 7.89 -13.01
C VAL A 234 23.78 7.99 -12.20
N ALA A 235 23.80 8.76 -11.11
CA ALA A 235 22.61 8.94 -10.26
C ALA A 235 21.47 9.63 -11.02
N LEU A 236 21.78 10.65 -11.81
CA LEU A 236 20.84 11.39 -12.63
C LEU A 236 20.22 10.51 -13.72
N ALA A 237 21.04 9.71 -14.42
CA ALA A 237 20.54 8.77 -15.43
C ALA A 237 19.58 7.75 -14.81
N ALA A 238 19.93 7.19 -13.66
CA ALA A 238 19.11 6.21 -12.96
C ALA A 238 17.74 6.77 -12.53
N VAL A 239 17.67 8.02 -12.04
CA VAL A 239 16.38 8.63 -11.68
C VAL A 239 15.55 8.99 -12.92
N ARG A 240 16.19 9.43 -14.02
CA ARG A 240 15.50 9.75 -15.28
C ARG A 240 14.84 8.52 -15.89
N GLU A 241 15.56 7.41 -16.00
CA GLU A 241 15.01 6.13 -16.52
C GLU A 241 13.79 5.68 -15.70
N ARG A 242 13.91 5.77 -14.38
CA ARG A 242 12.84 5.42 -13.45
C ARG A 242 11.62 6.36 -13.57
N ALA A 243 11.86 7.66 -13.70
CA ALA A 243 10.80 8.65 -13.87
C ALA A 243 10.08 8.50 -15.23
N ALA A 244 10.80 8.22 -16.31
CA ALA A 244 10.20 8.01 -17.63
C ALA A 244 9.23 6.81 -17.65
N SER A 245 9.57 5.72 -16.95
CA SER A 245 8.72 4.52 -16.93
C SER A 245 7.52 4.62 -15.98
N LYS A 246 7.65 5.36 -14.86
CA LYS A 246 6.72 5.28 -13.71
C LYS A 246 6.37 6.63 -13.06
N GLY A 247 6.81 7.74 -13.63
CA GLY A 247 6.74 9.09 -13.03
C GLY A 247 5.32 9.53 -12.70
N TRP A 248 4.38 9.39 -13.63
CA TRP A 248 2.98 9.74 -13.42
C TRP A 248 2.36 9.03 -12.18
N ARG A 249 2.74 7.77 -11.93
CA ARG A 249 2.26 6.99 -10.78
C ARG A 249 2.94 7.45 -9.50
N TRP A 250 4.23 7.78 -9.57
CA TRP A 250 5.00 8.22 -8.41
C TRP A 250 4.65 9.62 -7.96
N ALA A 251 4.20 10.50 -8.87
CA ALA A 251 3.68 11.81 -8.50
C ALA A 251 2.54 11.69 -7.48
N GLY A 252 1.51 10.88 -7.77
CA GLY A 252 0.40 10.66 -6.84
C GLY A 252 0.82 9.99 -5.52
N GLU A 253 1.78 9.06 -5.55
CA GLU A 253 2.32 8.48 -4.31
C GLU A 253 3.11 9.48 -3.47
N MET A 254 3.75 10.48 -4.10
CA MET A 254 4.45 11.55 -3.39
C MET A 254 3.47 12.57 -2.82
N ASP A 255 2.33 12.84 -3.47
CA ASP A 255 1.25 13.65 -2.89
C ASP A 255 0.69 12.99 -1.62
N GLU A 256 0.39 11.69 -1.66
CA GLU A 256 -0.04 10.91 -0.48
C GLU A 256 1.00 10.92 0.64
N ALA A 257 2.29 10.79 0.29
CA ALA A 257 3.37 10.89 1.26
C ALA A 257 3.46 12.29 1.88
N ALA A 258 3.20 13.33 1.12
CA ALA A 258 3.17 14.70 1.62
C ALA A 258 2.03 14.90 2.63
N ASP A 259 0.81 14.46 2.28
CA ASP A 259 -0.36 14.54 3.17
C ASP A 259 -0.14 13.74 4.46
N ALA A 260 0.49 12.56 4.36
CA ALA A 260 0.84 11.74 5.51
C ALA A 260 1.87 12.40 6.44
N LEU A 261 2.88 13.07 5.90
CA LEU A 261 3.87 13.82 6.69
C LEU A 261 3.24 15.01 7.40
N ALA A 262 2.44 15.79 6.69
CA ALA A 262 1.73 16.93 7.25
C ALA A 262 0.81 16.52 8.41
N ALA A 263 0.14 15.37 8.31
CA ALA A 263 -0.73 14.84 9.36
C ALA A 263 0.00 14.45 10.67
N VAL A 264 1.34 14.31 10.64
CA VAL A 264 2.17 14.03 11.81
C VAL A 264 3.16 15.17 12.11
N ASP A 265 2.85 16.39 11.65
CA ASP A 265 3.62 17.61 11.87
C ASP A 265 5.08 17.54 11.35
N VAL A 266 5.33 16.74 10.31
CA VAL A 266 6.61 16.70 9.60
C VAL A 266 6.52 17.54 8.32
N PRO A 267 7.53 18.37 7.99
CA PRO A 267 7.54 19.12 6.73
C PRO A 267 7.36 18.22 5.50
N ASP A 268 6.38 18.56 4.67
CA ASP A 268 5.97 17.77 3.51
C ASP A 268 6.57 18.29 2.17
N GLY A 269 7.25 19.43 2.21
CA GLY A 269 7.74 20.14 1.03
C GLY A 269 8.63 19.30 0.11
N PHE A 270 9.44 18.39 0.65
CA PHE A 270 10.25 17.49 -0.18
C PHE A 270 9.41 16.52 -0.99
N SER A 271 8.34 15.98 -0.41
CA SER A 271 7.41 15.09 -1.11
C SER A 271 6.62 15.86 -2.17
N ARG A 272 6.15 17.08 -1.85
CA ARG A 272 5.47 17.95 -2.82
C ARG A 272 6.38 18.28 -4.02
N ALA A 273 7.63 18.66 -3.75
CA ALA A 273 8.61 18.96 -4.80
C ALA A 273 8.94 17.72 -5.64
N ALA A 274 9.08 16.55 -5.01
CA ALA A 274 9.28 15.29 -5.72
C ALA A 274 8.10 14.97 -6.66
N ALA A 275 6.86 15.20 -6.21
CA ALA A 275 5.67 15.02 -7.03
C ALA A 275 5.69 15.93 -8.26
N GLU A 276 6.03 17.21 -8.09
CA GLU A 276 6.19 18.17 -9.18
C GLU A 276 7.26 17.73 -10.20
N LEU A 277 8.44 17.34 -9.73
CA LEU A 277 9.53 16.86 -10.59
C LEU A 277 9.15 15.62 -11.39
N TYR A 278 8.40 14.70 -10.80
CA TYR A 278 7.90 13.53 -11.51
C TYR A 278 6.87 13.87 -12.59
N ARG A 279 6.02 14.88 -12.36
CA ARG A 279 5.10 15.38 -13.40
C ARG A 279 5.88 16.01 -14.55
N HIS A 280 6.84 16.89 -14.25
CA HIS A 280 7.70 17.50 -15.27
C HIS A 280 8.49 16.47 -16.10
N ALA A 281 8.99 15.42 -15.45
CA ALA A 281 9.71 14.34 -16.14
C ALA A 281 8.80 13.46 -17.01
N ALA A 282 7.49 13.41 -16.74
CA ALA A 282 6.53 12.68 -17.57
C ALA A 282 6.11 13.48 -18.82
N ASP A 283 6.14 14.81 -18.75
CA ASP A 283 5.72 15.72 -19.82
C ASP A 283 6.85 16.05 -20.82
N ARG A 284 8.10 15.72 -20.48
CA ARG A 284 9.27 15.87 -21.35
C ARG A 284 9.64 14.51 -21.96
N PRO A 285 9.36 14.26 -23.26
CA PRO A 285 9.67 12.99 -23.92
C PRO A 285 11.17 12.72 -24.04
#